data_AF-A0A1Y3QGD9-F1
#
_entry.id   AF-A0A1Y3QGD9-F1
#
_cell.length_a   1.000
_cell.length_b   1.000
_cell.length_c   1.000
_cell.angle_alpha   90.00
_cell.angle_beta   90.00
_cell.angle_gamma   90.00
#
_symmetry.space_group_name_H-M   'P 1'
#
loop_
_entity.id
_entity.type
_entity.pdbx_description
1 polymer ?
#
loop_
_entity_poly.entity_id
_entity_poly.type
_entity_poly.pdbx_seq_one_letter_code
_entity_poly.pdbx_strand_id
1 'polypeptide(L)'
;MQIEIRGVERLSFRERQVVALKEMGHSNQAIARRLGVSPATVATLYNRAKAKGYQVVLVLSGDPLNLFPGGADDGDAEPDPPEDEGAQ
;
A
#
# COMPACT_ATOMS: atom_id res chain seq x y z
N MET A 1 0.91 -1.90 12.19
CA MET A 1 1.37 -1.65 10.82
C MET A 1 1.16 -2.91 10.01
N GLN A 2 0.38 -2.84 8.94
CA GLN A 2 -0.01 -4.00 8.12
C GLN A 2 0.19 -3.67 6.64
N ILE A 3 0.72 -4.61 5.85
CA ILE A 3 0.87 -4.47 4.40
C ILE A 3 -0.15 -5.38 3.72
N GLU A 4 -0.89 -4.83 2.76
CA GLU A 4 -1.85 -5.55 1.94
C GLU A 4 -1.50 -5.44 0.45
N ILE A 5 -1.85 -6.47 -0.32
CA ILE A 5 -1.79 -6.44 -1.78
C ILE A 5 -3.21 -6.52 -2.32
N ARG A 6 -3.72 -5.43 -2.91
CA ARG A 6 -5.05 -5.37 -3.54
C ARG A 6 -4.95 -5.69 -5.03
N GLY A 7 -6.04 -6.18 -5.64
CA GLY A 7 -6.04 -6.60 -7.05
C GLY A 7 -5.33 -7.94 -7.29
N VAL A 8 -5.10 -8.71 -6.22
CA VAL A 8 -4.33 -9.95 -6.23
C VAL A 8 -5.03 -11.08 -7.01
N GLU A 9 -6.35 -10.97 -7.17
CA GLU A 9 -7.21 -11.86 -7.94
C GLU A 9 -6.92 -11.81 -9.45
N ARG A 10 -6.39 -10.68 -9.94
CA ARG A 10 -5.99 -10.50 -11.34
C ARG A 10 -4.65 -11.19 -11.66
N LEU A 11 -3.87 -11.50 -10.62
CA LEU A 11 -2.55 -12.09 -10.76
C LEU A 11 -2.62 -13.61 -10.90
N SER A 12 -1.70 -14.20 -11.67
CA SER A 12 -1.49 -15.65 -11.64
C SER A 12 -0.83 -16.07 -10.33
N PHE A 13 -0.88 -17.36 -9.97
CA PHE A 13 -0.24 -17.84 -8.75
C PHE A 13 1.26 -17.51 -8.69
N ARG A 14 1.98 -17.67 -9.82
CA ARG A 14 3.41 -17.32 -9.91
C ARG A 14 3.65 -15.81 -9.80
N GLU A 15 2.79 -14.98 -10.38
CA GLU A 15 2.85 -13.53 -10.20
C GLU A 15 2.64 -13.13 -8.74
N ARG A 16 1.65 -13.72 -8.05
CA ARG A 16 1.40 -13.47 -6.62
C ARG A 16 2.64 -13.77 -5.77
N GLN A 17 3.27 -14.92 -6.00
CA GLN A 17 4.50 -15.30 -5.29
C GLN A 17 5.64 -14.30 -5.54
N VAL A 18 5.83 -13.89 -6.79
CA VAL A 18 6.89 -12.93 -7.16
C VAL A 18 6.62 -11.56 -6.55
N VAL A 19 5.39 -11.05 -6.63
CA VAL A 19 4.99 -9.76 -6.04
C VAL A 19 5.19 -9.78 -4.53
N ALA A 20 4.63 -10.76 -3.82
CA ALA A 20 4.77 -10.83 -2.37
C ALA A 20 6.25 -10.81 -1.93
N LEU A 21 7.11 -11.60 -2.57
CA LEU A 21 8.54 -11.61 -2.24
C LEU A 21 9.23 -10.29 -2.62
N LYS A 22 8.81 -9.63 -3.72
CA LYS A 22 9.38 -8.36 -4.14
C LYS A 22 9.05 -7.22 -3.18
N GLU A 23 7.79 -7.13 -2.77
CA GLU A 23 7.32 -6.08 -1.87
C GLU A 23 7.87 -6.28 -0.44
N MET A 24 8.24 -7.52 -0.07
CA MET A 24 9.01 -7.81 1.15
C MET A 24 10.53 -7.54 1.00
N GLY A 25 11.00 -7.03 -0.15
CA GLY A 25 12.39 -6.57 -0.34
C GLY A 25 13.36 -7.62 -0.90
N HIS A 26 12.90 -8.79 -1.37
CA HIS A 26 13.82 -9.78 -1.92
C HIS A 26 14.38 -9.40 -3.31
N SER A 27 15.63 -9.78 -3.59
CA SER A 27 16.24 -9.60 -4.91
C SER A 27 15.73 -10.63 -5.93
N ASN A 28 15.82 -10.33 -7.23
CA ASN A 28 15.38 -11.25 -8.28
C ASN A 28 16.14 -12.58 -8.23
N GLN A 29 17.42 -12.56 -7.84
CA GLN A 29 18.23 -13.77 -7.69
C GLN A 29 17.75 -14.63 -6.52
N ALA A 30 17.41 -14.03 -5.38
CA ALA A 30 16.89 -14.76 -4.23
C ALA A 30 15.53 -15.41 -4.55
N ILE A 31 14.65 -14.66 -5.22
CA ILE A 31 13.33 -15.15 -5.65
C ILE A 31 13.49 -16.28 -6.68
N ALA A 32 14.39 -16.12 -7.66
CA ALA A 32 14.68 -17.12 -8.69
C ALA A 32 15.10 -18.46 -8.07
N ARG A 33 16.06 -18.44 -7.14
CA ARG A 33 16.50 -19.63 -6.39
C ARG A 33 15.36 -20.28 -5.61
N ARG A 34 14.51 -19.48 -4.94
CA ARG A 34 13.39 -19.98 -4.14
C ARG A 34 12.28 -20.60 -4.99
N LEU A 35 12.01 -20.06 -6.18
CA LEU A 35 10.90 -20.47 -7.04
C LEU A 35 11.29 -21.45 -8.15
N GLY A 36 12.59 -21.75 -8.30
CA GLY A 36 13.11 -22.66 -9.32
C GLY A 36 13.01 -22.11 -10.74
N VAL A 37 13.19 -20.80 -10.91
CA VAL A 37 13.10 -20.10 -12.22
C VAL A 37 14.31 -19.21 -12.44
N SER A 38 14.47 -18.65 -13.64
CA SER A 38 15.55 -17.69 -13.91
C SER A 38 15.25 -16.31 -13.31
N PRO A 39 16.27 -15.48 -12.99
CA PRO A 39 16.06 -14.09 -12.59
C PRO A 39 15.33 -13.24 -13.64
N ALA A 40 15.51 -13.56 -14.93
CA ALA A 40 14.78 -12.92 -16.03
C ALA A 40 13.29 -13.26 -16.00
N THR A 41 12.95 -14.53 -15.71
CA THR A 41 11.55 -14.96 -15.52
C THR A 41 10.89 -14.22 -14.38
N VAL A 42 11.60 -14.00 -13.26
CA VAL A 42 11.11 -13.18 -12.14
C VAL A 42 10.80 -11.76 -12.59
N ALA A 43 11.71 -11.11 -13.32
CA ALA A 43 11.49 -9.76 -13.84
C ALA A 43 10.27 -9.68 -14.76
N THR A 44 10.13 -10.64 -15.69
CA THR A 44 8.97 -10.73 -16.60
C THR A 44 7.66 -10.91 -15.84
N LEU A 45 7.61 -11.81 -14.87
CA LEU A 45 6.41 -12.01 -14.04
C LEU A 45 6.06 -10.77 -13.23
N TYR A 46 7.05 -10.09 -12.65
CA TYR A 46 6.84 -8.87 -11.89
C TYR A 46 6.29 -7.74 -12.76
N ASN A 47 6.87 -7.52 -13.95
CA ASN A 47 6.40 -6.51 -14.91
C ASN A 47 4.97 -6.80 -15.38
N ARG A 48 4.66 -8.07 -15.68
CA ARG A 48 3.30 -8.49 -16.05
C ARG A 48 2.30 -8.25 -14.92
N ALA A 49 2.69 -8.53 -13.67
CA ALA A 49 1.85 -8.24 -12.52
C ALA A 49 1.57 -6.73 -12.40
N LYS A 50 2.61 -5.88 -12.53
CA LYS A 50 2.45 -4.41 -12.48
C LYS A 50 1.47 -3.90 -13.55
N ALA A 51 1.54 -4.44 -14.76
CA ALA A 51 0.63 -4.09 -15.86
C ALA A 51 -0.85 -4.42 -15.56
N LYS A 52 -1.13 -5.36 -14.65
CA LYS A 52 -2.48 -5.71 -14.21
C LYS A 52 -3.04 -4.77 -13.13
N GLY A 53 -2.22 -3.85 -12.62
CA GLY A 53 -2.64 -2.80 -11.70
C GLY A 53 -2.95 -3.29 -10.28
N TYR A 54 -2.16 -4.21 -9.74
CA TYR A 54 -2.22 -4.50 -8.29
C TYR A 54 -1.71 -3.28 -7.50
N GLN A 55 -2.15 -3.16 -6.24
CA GLN A 55 -1.73 -2.07 -5.36
C GLN A 55 -1.10 -2.65 -4.09
N VAL A 56 -0.06 -1.99 -3.59
CA VAL A 56 0.52 -2.25 -2.28
C VAL A 56 0.00 -1.17 -1.34
N VAL A 57 -0.70 -1.59 -0.29
CA VAL A 57 -1.34 -0.68 0.67
C VAL A 57 -0.70 -0.89 2.03
N LEU A 58 -0.23 0.21 2.63
CA LEU A 58 0.22 0.23 4.01
C LEU A 58 -0.93 0.74 4.88
N VAL A 59 -1.44 -0.12 5.77
CA VAL A 59 -2.49 0.24 6.71
C VAL A 59 -1.86 0.64 8.04
N LEU A 60 -2.11 1.89 8.43
CA LEU A 60 -1.63 2.53 9.66
C LEU A 60 -2.82 2.80 10.59
N SER A 61 -2.67 2.50 11.87
CA SER A 61 -3.64 2.88 12.90
C SER A 61 -3.19 4.21 13.50
N GLY A 62 -3.91 5.28 13.20
CA GLY A 62 -3.49 6.65 13.53
C GLY A 62 -2.28 7.08 12.69
N ASP A 63 -1.38 7.86 13.29
CA ASP A 63 -0.18 8.39 12.62
C ASP A 63 1.13 7.89 13.26
N PRO A 64 1.43 6.58 13.17
CA PRO A 64 2.64 6.00 13.78
C PRO A 64 3.94 6.43 13.09
N LEU A 65 3.85 7.08 11.91
CA LEU A 65 4.99 7.59 11.17
C LEU A 65 5.19 9.10 11.40
N ASN A 66 4.32 9.73 12.19
CA ASN A 66 4.31 11.17 12.46
C ASN A 66 4.40 12.00 11.17
N LEU A 67 3.61 11.60 10.16
CA LEU A 67 3.56 12.26 8.86
C LEU A 67 2.63 13.49 8.87
N PHE A 68 1.73 13.58 9.86
CA PHE A 68 0.76 14.64 10.03
C PHE A 68 1.02 15.37 11.36
N PRO A 69 2.06 16.23 11.41
CA PRO A 69 2.40 16.96 12.62
C PRO A 69 1.28 17.95 12.99
N GLY A 70 0.71 17.80 14.20
CA GLY A 70 -0.36 18.67 14.72
C GLY A 70 -1.67 17.96 15.07
N GLY A 71 -1.77 16.65 14.84
CA GLY A 71 -3.01 15.91 15.04
C GLY A 71 -3.84 15.99 13.77
N ALA A 72 -3.93 14.88 13.05
CA ALA A 72 -4.82 14.75 11.92
C ALA A 72 -6.27 14.76 12.44
N ASP A 73 -6.83 15.96 12.57
CA ASP A 73 -8.26 16.18 12.62
C ASP A 73 -8.68 16.82 11.30
N ASP A 74 -8.69 16.00 10.24
CA ASP A 74 -9.47 16.30 9.02
C ASP A 74 -10.96 15.93 9.24
N GLY A 75 -11.41 15.89 10.50
CA GLY A 75 -12.78 15.62 10.90
C GLY A 75 -13.51 16.93 11.21
N ASP A 76 -14.39 17.32 10.30
CA ASP A 76 -15.58 18.13 10.59
C ASP A 76 -15.42 19.20 11.69
N ALA A 77 -14.62 20.24 11.41
CA ALA A 77 -14.78 21.49 12.15
C ALA A 77 -16.19 22.02 11.85
N GLU A 78 -17.18 21.68 12.70
CA GLU A 78 -18.46 22.38 12.71
C GLU A 78 -18.16 23.87 12.83
N PRO A 79 -18.66 24.71 11.92
CA PRO A 79 -18.47 26.15 12.06
C PRO A 79 -19.08 26.58 13.40
N ASP A 80 -18.32 27.36 14.17
CA ASP A 80 -18.82 27.94 15.43
C ASP A 80 -20.20 28.55 15.18
N PRO A 81 -21.20 28.27 16.04
CA PRO A 81 -22.51 28.90 15.90
C PRO A 81 -22.34 30.42 15.92
N PRO A 82 -23.10 31.17 15.11
CA PRO A 82 -22.98 32.62 15.09
C PRO A 82 -23.17 33.15 16.51
N GLU A 83 -22.22 33.95 16.97
CA GLU A 83 -22.33 34.67 18.23
C GLU A 83 -23.62 35.48 18.18
N ASP A 84 -24.56 35.14 19.06
CA ASP A 84 -25.81 35.87 19.23
C ASP A 84 -25.44 37.26 19.76
N GLU A 85 -25.25 38.21 18.84
CA GLU A 85 -25.19 39.63 19.17
C GLU A 85 -26.57 40.01 19.71
N GLY A 86 -26.74 39.79 21.01
CA GLY A 86 -27.88 40.25 21.78
C GLY A 86 -28.05 41.76 21.58
N ALA A 87 -28.90 42.12 20.62
CA ALA A 87 -29.37 43.47 20.44
C ALA A 87 -30.42 43.76 21.53
N GLN A 88 -30.03 44.72 22.37
CA GLN A 88 -30.79 45.33 23.46
C GLN A 88 -32.12 45.94 22.99
#